data_AF-A0A085WEC8-F1
#
_entry.id   AF-A0A085WEC8-F1
#
_cell.length_a   1.000
_cell.length_b   1.000
_cell.length_c   1.000
_cell.angle_alpha   90.00
_cell.angle_beta   90.00
_cell.angle_gamma   90.00
#
_symmetry.space_group_name_H-M   'P 1'
#
loop_
_entity.id
_entity.type
_entity.pdbx_description
1 polymer ?
#
loop_
_entity_poly.entity_id
_entity_poly.type
_entity_poly.pdbx_seq_one_letter_code
_entity_poly.pdbx_strand_id
1 'polypeptide(L)'
;MLVAVLHPGCDICHALHRMLMARAPGWRSEEIEVFSVVPPGRLGEPLPPGALQDSEGRVSQELMKELGASPGGAVLAVANRFGTLYAVLDIHSGPTEAVLKEALEWLDLAQRQCGECFAPLNWD
;
A
#
# COMPACT_ATOMS: atom_id res chain seq x y z
N MET A 1 -5.28 -5.31 4.35
CA MET A 1 -3.87 -5.11 3.93
C MET A 1 -3.82 -3.97 2.91
N LEU A 2 -2.79 -3.14 3.00
CA LEU A 2 -2.46 -2.10 2.03
C LEU A 2 -1.10 -2.38 1.42
N VAL A 3 -0.98 -2.32 0.10
CA VAL A 3 0.28 -2.46 -0.62
C VAL A 3 0.49 -1.23 -1.49
N ALA A 4 1.51 -0.45 -1.19
CA ALA A 4 1.88 0.73 -1.97
C ALA A 4 3.10 0.42 -2.84
N VAL A 5 2.97 0.59 -4.16
CA VAL A 5 4.12 0.63 -5.08
C VAL A 5 4.38 2.10 -5.36
N LEU A 6 5.52 2.59 -4.90
CA LEU A 6 5.85 4.01 -4.87
C LEU A 6 6.89 4.35 -5.93
N HIS A 7 6.95 5.60 -6.37
CA HIS A 7 8.09 6.08 -7.15
C HIS A 7 9.27 6.47 -6.25
N PRO A 8 10.51 6.19 -6.67
CA PRO A 8 11.69 6.70 -5.98
C PRO A 8 11.78 8.23 -6.15
N GLY A 9 12.15 8.93 -5.07
CA GLY A 9 12.36 10.38 -5.10
C GLY A 9 11.10 11.22 -5.38
N CYS A 10 9.89 10.66 -5.28
CA CYS A 10 8.64 11.36 -5.57
C CYS A 10 7.97 11.89 -4.30
N ASP A 11 7.76 13.21 -4.22
CA ASP A 11 7.19 13.87 -3.05
C ASP A 11 5.78 13.40 -2.70
N ILE A 12 4.93 13.13 -3.70
CA ILE A 12 3.55 12.66 -3.51
C ILE A 12 3.57 11.24 -2.93
N CYS A 13 4.40 10.35 -3.50
CA CYS A 13 4.58 8.99 -3.00
C CYS A 13 5.13 8.99 -1.56
N HIS A 14 6.08 9.88 -1.26
CA HIS A 14 6.66 10.01 0.07
C HIS A 14 5.67 10.59 1.07
N ALA A 15 4.82 11.53 0.65
CA ALA A 15 3.74 12.06 1.48
C ALA A 15 2.74 10.97 1.85
N LEU A 16 2.29 10.17 0.88
CA LEU A 16 1.40 9.04 1.13
C LEU A 16 2.02 8.05 2.12
N HIS A 17 3.28 7.67 1.89
CA HIS A 17 3.99 6.75 2.78
C HIS A 17 4.07 7.29 4.22
N ARG A 18 4.42 8.58 4.40
CA ARG A 18 4.41 9.20 5.74
C ARG A 18 3.04 9.13 6.40
N MET A 19 1.97 9.37 5.64
CA MET A 19 0.60 9.30 6.16
C MET A 19 0.18 7.87 6.54
N LEU A 20 0.63 6.87 5.78
CA LEU A 20 0.42 5.45 6.10
C LEU A 20 1.17 5.06 7.38
N MET A 21 2.44 5.46 7.51
CA MET A 21 3.27 5.13 8.66
C MET A 21 2.86 5.88 9.92
N ALA A 22 2.35 7.11 9.81
CA ALA A 22 1.81 7.86 10.95
C ALA A 22 0.60 7.16 11.60
N ARG A 23 -0.08 6.27 10.87
CA ARG A 23 -1.22 5.48 11.35
C ARG A 23 -0.84 4.08 11.82
N ALA A 24 0.43 3.68 11.67
CA ALA A 24 0.93 2.35 12.03
C ALA A 24 0.55 1.86 13.45
N PRO A 25 0.50 2.71 14.50
CA PRO A 25 0.04 2.26 15.81
C PRO A 25 -1.40 1.72 15.82
N GLY A 26 -2.30 2.28 15.00
CA GLY A 26 -3.70 1.84 14.89
C GLY A 26 -3.88 0.61 13.99
N TRP A 27 -3.00 0.41 13.00
CA TRP A 27 -3.09 -0.72 12.06
C TRP A 27 -3.06 -2.07 12.75
N ARG A 28 -2.24 -2.24 13.78
CA ARG A 28 -2.16 -3.51 14.52
C ARG A 28 -3.47 -3.86 15.24
N SER A 29 -4.10 -2.88 15.88
CA SER A 29 -5.39 -3.12 16.57
C SER A 29 -6.53 -3.43 15.60
N GLU A 30 -6.38 -3.04 14.33
CA GLU A 30 -7.36 -3.29 13.26
C GLU A 30 -6.99 -4.48 12.37
N GLU A 31 -5.92 -5.23 12.73
CA GLU A 31 -5.39 -6.36 11.95
C GLU A 31 -5.06 -5.98 10.48
N ILE A 32 -4.54 -4.76 10.28
CA ILE A 32 -4.13 -4.23 8.97
C ILE A 32 -2.62 -4.31 8.85
N GLU A 33 -2.14 -5.00 7.82
CA GLU A 33 -0.75 -4.93 7.37
C GLU A 33 -0.57 -3.90 6.26
N VAL A 34 0.54 -3.16 6.30
CA VAL A 34 0.87 -2.11 5.31
C VAL A 34 2.30 -2.31 4.81
N PHE A 35 2.42 -2.49 3.50
CA PHE A 35 3.71 -2.61 2.81
C PHE A 35 3.90 -1.44 1.85
N SER A 36 5.09 -0.89 1.80
CA SER A 36 5.50 0.08 0.76
C SER A 36 6.73 -0.47 0.06
N VAL A 37 6.67 -0.57 -1.26
CA VAL A 37 7.77 -1.04 -2.11
C VAL A 37 8.18 0.10 -3.03
N VAL A 38 9.49 0.32 -3.12
CA VAL A 38 10.09 1.34 -3.97
C VAL A 38 11.03 0.65 -4.97
N PRO A 39 10.79 0.76 -6.28
CA PRO A 39 11.65 0.21 -7.32
C PRO A 39 12.96 1.00 -7.41
N PRO A 40 13.93 0.57 -8.25
CA PRO A 40 15.19 1.26 -8.39
C PRO A 40 15.00 2.69 -8.88
N GLY A 41 15.64 3.63 -8.20
CA GLY A 41 15.70 5.04 -8.57
C GLY A 41 17.07 5.45 -9.08
N ARG A 42 17.27 6.76 -9.27
CA ARG A 42 18.59 7.34 -9.52
C ARG A 42 19.44 7.26 -8.24
N LEU A 43 20.75 7.20 -8.43
CA LEU A 43 21.72 7.29 -7.35
C LEU A 43 21.47 8.55 -6.50
N GLY A 44 21.31 8.36 -5.19
CA GLY A 44 21.08 9.43 -4.23
C GLY A 44 19.61 9.81 -3.99
N GLU A 45 18.65 9.19 -4.69
CA GLU A 45 17.24 9.38 -4.39
C GLU A 45 16.89 8.79 -3.02
N PRO A 46 16.21 9.56 -2.15
CA PRO A 46 15.92 9.12 -0.79
C PRO A 46 14.87 8.00 -0.79
N LEU A 47 15.13 6.95 -0.02
CA LEU A 47 14.15 5.91 0.30
C LEU A 47 13.29 6.36 1.50
N PRO A 48 11.95 6.28 1.43
CA PRO A 48 11.11 6.52 2.59
C PRO A 48 11.45 5.57 3.75
N PRO A 49 11.62 6.07 5.00
CA PRO A 49 11.96 5.21 6.13
C PRO A 49 10.93 4.11 6.38
N GLY A 50 11.36 2.85 6.35
CA GLY A 50 10.48 1.69 6.53
C GLY A 50 9.85 1.15 5.25
N ALA A 51 10.07 1.80 4.10
CA ALA A 51 9.75 1.19 2.81
C ALA A 51 10.76 0.09 2.43
N LEU A 52 10.27 -0.93 1.74
CA LEU A 52 11.06 -2.00 1.17
C LEU A 52 11.70 -1.51 -0.14
N GLN A 53 13.01 -1.66 -0.25
CA GLN A 53 13.73 -1.35 -1.48
C GLN A 53 13.76 -2.58 -2.40
N ASP A 54 13.17 -2.46 -3.58
CA ASP A 54 13.26 -3.45 -4.64
C ASP A 54 14.40 -3.07 -5.59
N SER A 55 15.61 -3.48 -5.24
CA SER A 55 16.84 -3.04 -5.92
C SER A 55 16.98 -3.54 -7.37
N GLU A 56 16.23 -4.59 -7.74
CA GLU A 56 16.23 -5.13 -9.11
C GLU A 56 14.96 -4.76 -9.90
N GLY A 57 13.97 -4.13 -9.26
CA GLY A 57 12.69 -3.78 -9.88
C GLY A 57 11.76 -4.96 -10.15
N ARG A 58 12.16 -6.20 -9.80
CA ARG A 58 11.43 -7.43 -10.15
C ARG A 58 10.16 -7.59 -9.33
N VAL A 59 10.21 -7.24 -8.04
CA VAL A 59 9.05 -7.33 -7.15
C VAL A 59 8.00 -6.33 -7.56
N SER A 60 8.41 -5.09 -7.80
CA SER A 60 7.54 -3.99 -8.22
C SER A 60 6.92 -4.29 -9.58
N GLN A 61 7.68 -4.84 -10.53
CA GLN A 61 7.15 -5.25 -11.83
C GLN A 61 6.07 -6.33 -11.71
N GLU A 62 6.31 -7.38 -10.92
CA GLU A 62 5.31 -8.44 -10.73
C GLU A 62 4.08 -7.93 -9.99
N LEU A 63 4.26 -7.10 -8.95
CA LEU A 63 3.15 -6.44 -8.26
C LEU A 63 2.31 -5.61 -9.23
N MET A 64 2.91 -4.76 -10.06
CA MET A 64 2.15 -3.94 -11.01
C MET A 64 1.34 -4.81 -12.00
N LYS A 65 1.92 -5.93 -12.44
CA LYS A 65 1.25 -6.89 -13.32
C LYS A 65 0.06 -7.56 -12.63
N GLU A 66 0.23 -8.10 -11.42
CA GLU A 66 -0.84 -8.77 -10.66
C GLU A 66 -1.94 -7.79 -10.23
N LEU A 67 -1.59 -6.52 -10.02
CA LEU A 67 -2.54 -5.45 -9.74
C LEU A 67 -3.26 -4.92 -11.00
N GLY A 68 -2.90 -5.41 -12.21
CA GLY A 68 -3.45 -4.92 -13.47
C GLY A 68 -3.12 -3.44 -13.74
N ALA A 69 -2.07 -2.91 -13.11
CA ALA A 69 -1.68 -1.52 -13.20
C ALA A 69 -0.60 -1.29 -14.28
N SER A 70 -0.50 -0.07 -14.80
CA SER A 70 0.49 0.25 -15.83
C SER A 70 1.92 0.11 -15.30
N PRO A 71 2.84 -0.53 -16.05
CA PRO A 71 4.25 -0.63 -15.66
C PRO A 71 4.84 0.75 -15.35
N GLY A 72 5.57 0.86 -14.24
CA GLY A 72 6.17 2.11 -13.80
C GLY A 72 5.19 3.15 -13.24
N GLY A 73 3.91 2.80 -13.03
CA GLY A 73 2.97 3.61 -12.25
C GLY A 73 3.26 3.58 -10.75
N ALA A 74 2.55 4.40 -9.99
CA ALA A 74 2.55 4.38 -8.53
C ALA A 74 1.13 4.15 -8.04
N VAL A 75 0.92 3.10 -7.24
CA VAL A 75 -0.42 2.66 -6.83
C VAL A 75 -0.50 2.33 -5.35
N LEU A 76 -1.69 2.51 -4.79
CA LEU A 76 -2.09 2.00 -3.48
C LEU A 76 -3.16 0.93 -3.68
N ALA A 77 -2.81 -0.32 -3.41
CA ALA A 77 -3.71 -1.45 -3.51
C ALA A 77 -4.31 -1.80 -2.14
N VAL A 78 -5.59 -2.16 -2.14
CA VAL A 78 -6.34 -2.61 -0.97
C VAL A 78 -6.73 -4.06 -1.16
N ALA A 79 -6.34 -4.92 -0.23
CA ALA A 79 -6.64 -6.35 -0.26
C ALA A 79 -7.05 -6.87 1.12
N ASN A 80 -7.82 -7.96 1.16
CA ASN A 80 -8.08 -8.67 2.42
C ASN A 80 -6.86 -9.51 2.85
N ARG A 81 -6.97 -10.21 3.99
CA ARG A 81 -5.91 -11.07 4.54
C ARG A 81 -5.54 -12.27 3.67
N PHE A 82 -6.41 -12.66 2.74
CA PHE A 82 -6.19 -13.78 1.81
C PHE A 82 -5.62 -13.30 0.47
N GLY A 83 -5.33 -12.01 0.32
CA GLY A 83 -4.82 -11.44 -0.93
C GLY A 83 -5.89 -11.18 -1.98
N THR A 84 -7.18 -11.28 -1.67
CA THR A 84 -8.25 -10.84 -2.59
C THR A 84 -8.18 -9.32 -2.73
N LEU A 85 -8.02 -8.86 -3.96
CA LEU A 85 -7.92 -7.45 -4.31
C LEU A 85 -9.30 -6.79 -4.37
N TYR A 86 -9.44 -5.64 -3.72
CA TYR A 86 -10.68 -4.85 -3.71
C TYR A 86 -10.53 -3.56 -4.50
N ALA A 87 -9.37 -2.92 -4.43
CA ALA A 87 -9.08 -1.68 -5.14
C ALA A 87 -7.60 -1.54 -5.49
N VAL A 88 -7.34 -0.82 -6.58
CA VAL A 88 -6.02 -0.34 -6.99
C VAL A 88 -6.18 1.12 -7.36
N LEU A 89 -5.61 1.99 -6.54
CA LEU A 89 -5.75 3.44 -6.69
C LEU A 89 -4.46 4.02 -7.26
N ASP A 90 -4.58 4.88 -8.28
CA ASP A 90 -3.45 5.68 -8.75
C ASP A 90 -3.13 6.78 -7.73
N ILE A 91 -1.91 6.76 -7.21
CA ILE A 91 -1.43 7.70 -6.19
C ILE A 91 -1.43 9.14 -6.72
N HIS A 92 -1.34 9.33 -8.03
CA HIS A 92 -1.28 10.65 -8.68
C HIS A 92 -2.62 11.13 -9.23
N SER A 93 -3.70 10.39 -9.02
CA SER A 93 -5.04 10.77 -9.52
C SER A 93 -5.64 12.00 -8.83
N GLY A 94 -5.10 12.40 -7.68
CA GLY A 94 -5.58 13.55 -6.92
C GLY A 94 -4.73 13.87 -5.68
N PRO A 95 -5.23 14.71 -4.76
CA PRO A 95 -4.57 14.99 -3.49
C PRO A 95 -4.32 13.71 -2.69
N THR A 96 -3.16 13.60 -2.05
CA THR A 96 -2.75 12.41 -1.29
C THR A 96 -3.76 12.01 -0.22
N GLU A 97 -4.37 12.99 0.44
CA GLU A 97 -5.42 12.80 1.44
C GLU A 97 -6.67 12.14 0.85
N ALA A 98 -7.04 12.49 -0.38
CA ALA A 98 -8.20 11.93 -1.05
C ALA A 98 -7.96 10.47 -1.42
N VAL A 99 -6.79 10.16 -1.99
CA VAL A 99 -6.39 8.78 -2.33
C VAL A 99 -6.37 7.91 -1.08
N LEU A 100 -5.78 8.40 0.02
CA LEU A 100 -5.76 7.64 1.27
C LEU A 100 -7.17 7.45 1.83
N LYS A 101 -8.01 8.48 1.81
CA LYS A 101 -9.39 8.38 2.29
C LYS A 101 -10.14 7.28 1.54
N GLU A 102 -10.06 7.27 0.22
CA GLU A 102 -10.69 6.24 -0.61
C GLU A 102 -10.15 4.83 -0.28
N ALA A 103 -8.84 4.67 -0.09
CA ALA A 103 -8.26 3.40 0.30
C ALA A 103 -8.82 2.87 1.65
N LEU A 104 -9.06 3.77 2.61
CA LEU A 104 -9.63 3.42 3.90
C LEU A 104 -11.11 3.03 3.80
N GLU A 105 -11.87 3.67 2.90
CA GLU A 105 -13.26 3.28 2.61
C GLU A 105 -13.32 1.86 2.02
N TRP A 106 -12.41 1.52 1.10
CA TRP A 106 -12.28 0.16 0.57
C TRP A 106 -11.84 -0.85 1.63
N LEU A 107 -10.96 -0.45 2.55
CA LEU A 107 -10.45 -1.32 3.61
C LEU A 107 -11.55 -1.67 4.63
N ASP A 108 -12.33 -0.67 5.05
CA ASP A 108 -13.51 -0.86 5.90
C ASP A 108 -14.54 -1.78 5.23
N LEU A 109 -14.80 -1.60 3.92
CA LEU A 109 -15.66 -2.50 3.16
C LEU A 109 -15.11 -3.93 3.14
N ALA A 110 -13.82 -4.12 2.88
CA ALA A 110 -13.17 -5.43 2.81
C ALA A 110 -13.22 -6.16 4.17
N GLN A 111 -13.04 -5.42 5.27
CA GLN A 111 -13.16 -5.96 6.63
C GLN A 111 -14.61 -6.36 6.96
N ARG A 112 -15.61 -5.55 6.59
CA ARG A 112 -17.04 -5.85 6.83
C ARG A 112 -17.58 -7.00 6.00
N GLN A 113 -17.09 -7.19 4.77
CA GLN A 113 -17.51 -8.28 3.89
C GLN A 113 -16.90 -9.63 4.24
N CYS A 114 -15.91 -9.65 5.13
CA CYS A 114 -15.38 -10.90 5.68
C CYS A 114 -16.40 -11.46 6.69
N GLY A 115 -17.50 -12.02 6.18
CA GLY A 115 -18.62 -12.61 6.94
C GLY A 115 -18.27 -13.82 7.81
N GLU A 116 -16.97 -14.09 8.03
CA GLU A 116 -16.43 -15.11 8.95
C GLU A 116 -15.76 -14.49 10.20
N CYS A 117 -15.82 -13.16 10.39
CA CYS A 117 -15.13 -12.46 11.47
C CYS A 117 -15.74 -12.72 12.87
N PHE A 118 -15.38 -13.84 13.51
CA PHE A 118 -15.45 -14.03 14.96
C PHE A 118 -14.23 -14.69 15.60
N ALA A 119 -13.19 -15.03 14.84
CA ALA A 119 -11.94 -15.50 15.44
C ALA A 119 -10.85 -14.41 15.28
N PRO A 120 -10.44 -13.72 16.37
CA PRO A 120 -9.27 -12.85 16.38
C PRO A 120 -8.03 -13.63 15.94
N LEU A 121 -7.08 -12.97 15.28
CA LEU A 121 -5.77 -13.54 15.06
C LEU A 121 -5.02 -13.57 16.41
N ASN A 122 -4.93 -14.74 17.03
CA ASN A 122 -4.07 -14.94 18.20
C ASN A 122 -2.61 -14.95 17.74
N TRP A 123 -1.94 -13.82 17.92
CA TRP A 123 -0.50 -13.68 17.76
C TRP A 123 0.17 -13.95 19.10
N ASP A 124 0.26 -15.23 19.47
CA ASP A 124 1.16 -15.70 20.54
C ASP A 124 2.61 -15.78 20.03
#